data_AF-B4D3Z3-F1
#
_entry.id   AF-B4D3Z3-F1
#
_cell.length_a   1.000
_cell.length_b   1.000
_cell.length_c   1.000
_cell.angle_alpha   90.00
_cell.angle_beta   90.00
_cell.angle_gamma   90.00
#
_symmetry.space_group_name_H-M   'P 1'
#
loop_
_entity.id
_entity.type
_entity.pdbx_description
1 polymer ?
#
loop_
_entity_poly.entity_id
_entity_poly.type
_entity_poly.pdbx_seq_one_letter_code
_entity_poly.pdbx_strand_id
1 'polypeptide(L)' 'MSDPSHPALHFKKLEGYEGVWSVRINKQYRGVGHRQGDTIEWFWIGTHNDFDKAF' A
#
# COMPACT_ATOMS: atom_id res chain seq x y z
N MET A 1 -3.26 16.82 5.00
CA MET A 1 -2.80 15.58 4.34
C MET A 1 -2.68 15.92 2.85
N SER A 2 -1.57 16.54 2.47
CA SER A 2 -1.37 17.06 1.10
C SER A 2 -0.01 16.64 0.53
N ASP A 3 0.77 15.91 1.33
CA ASP A 3 2.07 15.37 0.97
C ASP A 3 1.94 13.85 0.81
N PRO A 4 2.13 13.31 -0.42
CA PRO A 4 2.12 11.87 -0.69
C PRO A 4 3.23 11.09 0.02
N SER A 5 4.29 11.77 0.49
CA SER A 5 5.42 11.17 1.20
C SER A 5 5.29 11.23 2.72
N HIS A 6 4.16 11.74 3.23
CA HIS A 6 3.94 11.91 4.65
C HIS A 6 4.10 10.58 5.43
N PRO A 7 4.89 10.53 6.53
CA PRO A 7 5.22 9.29 7.25
C PRO A 7 4.00 8.46 7.68
N ALA A 8 2.89 9.13 8.01
CA ALA A 8 1.64 8.48 8.39
C ALA A 8 1.01 7.62 7.28
N LEU A 9 1.36 7.84 6.01
CA LEU A 9 0.94 7.01 4.89
C LEU A 9 1.69 5.67 4.87
N HIS A 10 2.82 5.55 5.58
CA HIS A 10 3.67 4.35 5.59
C HIS A 10 3.86 3.77 4.18
N PHE A 11 4.08 4.64 3.19
CA PHE A 11 4.23 4.24 1.81
C PHE A 11 5.56 3.50 1.65
N LYS A 12 5.49 2.19 1.40
CA LYS A 12 6.68 1.33 1.39
C LYS A 12 6.56 0.19 0.39
N LYS A 13 7.71 -0.29 -0.10
CA LYS A 13 7.79 -1.54 -0.87
C LYS A 13 7.42 -2.72 0.03
N LEU A 14 6.66 -3.67 -0.50
CA LEU A 14 6.33 -4.91 0.20
C LEU A 14 7.51 -5.88 0.02
N GLU A 15 8.06 -6.40 1.11
CA GLU A 15 9.15 -7.36 1.06
C GLU A 15 8.66 -8.68 0.44
N GLY A 16 9.52 -9.32 -0.37
CA GLY A 16 9.19 -10.56 -1.07
C GLY A 16 8.44 -10.39 -2.40
N TYR A 17 7.98 -9.18 -2.73
CA TYR A 17 7.27 -8.91 -3.98
C TYR A 17 7.97 -7.80 -4.78
N GLU A 18 8.40 -8.10 -6.00
CA GLU A 18 9.01 -7.12 -6.88
C GLU A 18 7.98 -6.11 -7.38
N GLY A 19 8.33 -4.82 -7.36
CA GLY A 19 7.44 -3.75 -7.84
C GLY A 19 6.15 -3.53 -7.04
N VAL A 20 5.90 -4.28 -5.97
CA VAL A 20 4.69 -4.13 -5.13
C VAL A 20 4.92 -3.16 -3.98
N TRP A 21 3.96 -2.25 -3.80
CA TRP A 21 3.96 -1.21 -2.79
C TRP A 21 2.69 -1.24 -1.96
N SER A 22 2.83 -0.86 -0.70
CA SER A 22 1.74 -0.72 0.24
C SER A 22 1.61 0.72 0.72
N VAL A 23 0.38 1.17 0.89
CA VAL A 23 0.04 2.45 1.53
C VAL A 23 -0.98 2.22 2.64
N ARG A 24 -0.82 2.94 3.74
CA ARG A 24 -1.79 3.04 4.81
C ARG A 24 -2.80 4.13 4.47
N ILE A 25 -4.05 3.71 4.24
CA ILE A 25 -5.15 4.64 3.98
C ILE A 25 -5.63 5.25 5.30
N ASN A 26 -5.80 4.41 6.33
CA ASN A 26 -6.11 4.84 7.68
C ASN A 26 -5.65 3.78 8.71
N LYS A 27 -6.16 3.82 9.94
CA LYS A 27 -5.77 2.84 10.98
C LYS A 27 -6.23 1.40 10.73
N GLN A 28 -7.23 1.20 9.88
CA GLN A 28 -7.89 -0.08 9.64
C GLN A 28 -7.71 -0.59 8.20
N TYR A 29 -7.39 0.29 7.26
CA TYR A 29 -7.35 -0.01 5.83
C TYR A 29 -5.95 0.16 5.23
N ARG A 30 -5.64 -0.71 4.27
CA ARG A 30 -4.42 -0.72 3.48
C ARG A 30 -4.77 -0.82 1.99
N GLY A 31 -3.97 -0.17 1.15
CA GLY A 31 -3.93 -0.40 -0.29
C GLY A 31 -2.64 -1.09 -0.69
N VAL A 32 -2.70 -1.97 -1.69
CA VAL A 32 -1.55 -2.62 -2.30
C VAL A 32 -1.63 -2.54 -3.82
N GLY A 33 -0.52 -2.19 -4.44
CA GLY A 33 -0.47 -1.94 -5.87
C GLY A 33 0.93 -2.16 -6.46
N HIS A 34 0.97 -2.30 -7.77
CA HIS A 34 2.22 -2.38 -8.53
C HIS A 34 2.64 -0.98 -8.97
N ARG A 35 3.88 -0.57 -8.66
CA ARG A 35 4.41 0.73 -9.05
C ARG A 35 5.14 0.63 -10.38
N GLN A 36 4.73 1.45 -11.33
CA GLN A 36 5.34 1.59 -12.66
C GLN A 36 5.73 3.05 -12.85
N GLY A 37 7.00 3.37 -12.62
CA GLY A 37 7.50 4.76 -12.60
C GLY A 37 6.80 5.60 -11.53
N ASP A 38 6.03 6.58 -11.97
CA ASP A 38 5.28 7.50 -11.10
C ASP A 38 3.81 7.10 -10.91
N THR A 39 3.38 6.02 -11.56
CA THR A 39 2.02 5.49 -11.45
C THR A 39 1.97 4.26 -10.56
N ILE A 40 0.88 4.10 -9.81
CA ILE A 40 0.59 2.89 -9.05
C ILE A 40 -0.75 2.33 -9.51
N GLU A 41 -0.73 1.07 -9.96
CA GLU A 41 -1.95 0.29 -10.20
C GLU A 41 -2.33 -0.44 -8.92
N TRP A 42 -3.41 0.00 -8.28
CA TRP A 42 -3.95 -0.63 -7.08
C TRP A 42 -4.77 -1.85 -7.46
N PHE A 43 -4.30 -3.06 -7.11
CA PHE A 43 -5.03 -4.30 -7.34
C PHE A 43 -5.76 -4.81 -6.08
N TRP A 44 -5.44 -4.25 -4.90
CA TRP A 44 -6.09 -4.64 -3.65
C TRP A 44 -6.25 -3.45 -2.71
N ILE A 45 -7.45 -3.33 -2.12
CA ILE A 45 -7.78 -2.37 -1.06
C ILE A 45 -8.70 -3.08 -0.08
N GLY A 46 -8.33 -3.10 1.20
CA GLY A 46 -9.09 -3.82 2.22
C GLY A 46 -8.62 -3.54 3.63
N THR A 47 -9.20 -4.25 4.59
CA THR A 47 -8.82 -4.09 6.00
C THR A 47 -7.48 -4.76 6.28
N HIS A 48 -6.77 -4.34 7.33
CA HIS A 48 -5.55 -5.02 7.77
C HIS A 48 -5.79 -6.52 8.02
N ASN A 49 -6.94 -6.87 8.60
CA ASN A 49 -7.29 -8.26 8.89
C ASN A 49 -7.50 -9.10 7.62
N ASP A 50 -7.99 -8.49 6.55
CA ASP A 50 -8.17 -9.17 5.26
C ASP A 50 -6.83 -9.32 4.54
N PHE A 51 -5.92 -8.35 4.71
CA PHE A 51 -4.57 -8.41 4.16
C PHE A 51 -3.76 -9.57 4.76
N ASP A 52 -3.71 -9.66 6.09
CA ASP A 52 -2.93 -10.68 6.83
C ASP A 52 -3.40 -12.12 6.54
N LYS A 53 -4.61 -12.29 6.00
CA LYS A 53 -5.14 -13.60 5.57
C LYS A 53 -4.83 -13.92 4.11
N ALA A 54 -4.55 -12.91 3.30
CA ALA A 54 -4.39 -13.03 1.85
C ALA A 54 -2.92 -13.02 1.40
N PHE A 55 -2.00 -12.50 2.22
CA PHE A 55 -0.57 -12.32 1.93
C PHE A 55 0.29 -12.62 3.16
#